data_AF-A0A8J8EVX4-F1
#
_entry.id   AF-A0A8J8EVX4-F1
#
_cell.length_a   1.000
_cell.length_b   1.000
_cell.length_c   1.000
_cell.angle_alpha   90.00
_cell.angle_beta   90.00
_cell.angle_gamma   90.00
#
_symmetry.space_group_name_H-M   'P 1'
#
loop_
_entity.id
_entity.type
_entity.pdbx_description
1 polymer ?
#
loop_
_entity_poly.entity_id
_entity_poly.type
_entity_poly.pdbx_seq_one_letter_code
_entity_poly.pdbx_strand_id
1 'polypeptide(L)'
;MENAETARKFLENARMAFRELRVKSIQKKLTLEDLRDAQVGIFLNLADASLRFFLEGNSEGLDDCYVTFLEALLFLRDEGLLVSIPEVGVQLGALSNLDPEEGFSLDRRLSLLGEPKEIQVWANRVIKLRKALNGEPPREPLRELGYGTSEGDRRFPLLLKAARRIYEMNPPGIEEFSTLLYLEMRLGLEPTSILCRDGRCEEISKLVDVDNFEKVASGDVDVYYRFSSGKRVTSRWGSVNLGTPVEIVVFSRRKNRGFRCVKEAV
;
A
#
# COMPACT_ATOMS: atom_id res chain seq x y z
N MET A 1 -10.77 14.11 -12.90
CA MET A 1 -12.24 14.11 -13.06
C MET A 1 -12.88 12.73 -12.84
N GLU A 2 -12.53 11.68 -13.59
CA GLU A 2 -13.11 10.32 -13.41
C GLU A 2 -12.87 9.73 -12.00
N ASN A 3 -11.69 9.99 -11.42
CA ASN A 3 -11.36 9.50 -10.08
C ASN A 3 -12.22 10.11 -8.97
N ALA A 4 -12.48 11.42 -9.03
CA ALA A 4 -13.25 12.11 -8.01
C ALA A 4 -14.73 11.69 -8.01
N GLU A 5 -15.33 11.52 -9.19
CA GLU A 5 -16.69 11.00 -9.31
C GLU A 5 -16.78 9.54 -8.81
N THR A 6 -15.82 8.70 -9.20
CA THR A 6 -15.75 7.32 -8.73
C THR A 6 -15.53 7.24 -7.22
N ALA A 7 -14.69 8.12 -6.65
CA ALA A 7 -14.47 8.21 -5.21
C ALA A 7 -15.76 8.57 -4.46
N ARG A 8 -16.52 9.55 -4.96
CA ARG A 8 -17.82 9.93 -4.40
C ARG A 8 -18.81 8.77 -4.41
N LYS A 9 -18.89 8.01 -5.52
CA LYS A 9 -19.73 6.81 -5.60
C LYS A 9 -19.35 5.76 -4.56
N PHE A 10 -18.06 5.52 -4.34
CA PHE A 10 -17.61 4.61 -3.29
C PHE A 10 -17.98 5.11 -1.89
N LEU A 11 -17.79 6.39 -1.60
CA LEU A 11 -18.20 6.99 -0.33
C LEU A 11 -19.72 6.91 -0.11
N GLU A 12 -20.52 7.20 -1.13
CA GLU A 12 -21.98 7.06 -1.09
C GLU A 12 -22.41 5.62 -0.81
N ASN A 13 -21.80 4.65 -1.50
CA ASN A 13 -22.05 3.22 -1.26
C ASN A 13 -21.71 2.81 0.18
N ALA A 14 -20.60 3.30 0.73
CA ALA A 14 -20.24 3.04 2.12
C ALA A 14 -21.25 3.62 3.11
N ARG A 15 -21.71 4.85 2.89
CA ARG A 15 -22.74 5.48 3.71
C ARG A 15 -24.07 4.74 3.64
N MET A 16 -24.47 4.25 2.45
CA MET A 16 -25.69 3.44 2.30
C MET A 16 -25.56 2.10 3.03
N ALA A 17 -24.48 1.35 2.81
CA ALA A 17 -24.22 0.09 3.49
C ALA A 17 -24.21 0.25 5.03
N PHE A 18 -23.62 1.34 5.52
CA PHE A 18 -23.62 1.64 6.95
C PHE A 18 -25.03 1.93 7.49
N ARG A 19 -25.85 2.71 6.77
CA ARG A 19 -27.25 2.96 7.15
C ARG A 19 -28.06 1.67 7.18
N GLU A 20 -27.90 0.82 6.19
CA GLU A 20 -28.58 -0.48 6.13
C GLU A 20 -28.19 -1.38 7.31
N LEU A 21 -26.90 -1.45 7.63
CA LEU A 21 -26.40 -2.19 8.79
C LEU A 21 -27.03 -1.69 10.09
N ARG A 22 -27.07 -0.36 10.29
CA ARG A 22 -27.70 0.25 11.47
C ARG A 22 -29.17 -0.10 11.58
N VAL A 23 -29.92 0.00 10.48
CA VAL A 23 -31.34 -0.38 10.44
C VAL A 23 -31.52 -1.85 10.82
N LYS A 24 -30.71 -2.75 10.26
CA LYS A 24 -30.75 -4.19 10.58
C LYS A 24 -30.42 -4.48 12.04
N SER A 25 -29.45 -3.78 12.63
CA SER A 25 -29.11 -3.91 14.06
C SER A 25 -30.27 -3.51 14.96
N ILE A 26 -30.84 -2.32 14.72
CA ILE A 26 -31.99 -1.79 15.49
C ILE A 26 -33.19 -2.74 15.41
N GLN A 27 -33.44 -3.31 14.23
CA GLN A 27 -34.51 -4.29 14.02
C GLN A 27 -34.20 -5.69 14.60
N LYS A 28 -32.99 -5.92 15.15
CA LYS A 28 -32.50 -7.22 15.62
C LYS A 28 -32.57 -8.31 14.55
N LYS A 29 -32.27 -7.95 13.31
CA LYS A 29 -32.29 -8.84 12.13
C LYS A 29 -30.90 -9.05 11.52
N LEU A 30 -29.85 -8.76 12.28
CA LEU A 30 -28.47 -8.96 11.83
C LEU A 30 -28.16 -10.45 11.65
N THR A 31 -27.57 -10.77 10.50
CA THR A 31 -27.00 -12.08 10.17
C THR A 31 -25.48 -11.98 10.02
N LEU A 32 -24.81 -13.14 9.97
CA LEU A 32 -23.36 -13.17 9.70
C LEU A 32 -23.02 -12.68 8.30
N GLU A 33 -23.91 -12.92 7.33
CA GLU A 33 -23.77 -12.41 5.96
C GLU A 33 -23.81 -10.88 5.94
N ASP A 34 -24.70 -10.26 6.73
CA ASP A 34 -24.74 -8.80 6.84
C ASP A 34 -23.43 -8.20 7.38
N LEU A 35 -22.74 -8.89 8.28
CA LEU A 35 -21.43 -8.44 8.80
C LEU A 35 -20.32 -8.57 7.75
N ARG A 36 -20.34 -9.66 6.97
CA ARG A 36 -19.41 -9.84 5.84
C ARG A 36 -19.65 -8.77 4.77
N ASP A 37 -20.91 -8.52 4.45
CA ASP A 37 -21.31 -7.54 3.45
C ASP A 37 -21.00 -6.11 3.94
N ALA A 38 -21.14 -5.83 5.24
CA ALA A 38 -20.71 -4.56 5.83
C ALA A 38 -19.19 -4.37 5.77
N GLN A 39 -18.40 -5.42 5.96
CA GLN A 39 -16.94 -5.32 5.83
C GLN A 39 -16.54 -4.79 4.45
N VAL A 40 -17.13 -5.34 3.38
CA VAL A 40 -16.86 -4.92 2.00
C VAL A 40 -17.56 -3.60 1.68
N GLY A 41 -18.86 -3.54 1.99
CA GLY A 41 -19.74 -2.43 1.68
C GLY A 41 -19.32 -1.12 2.35
N ILE A 42 -18.75 -1.19 3.55
CA ILE A 42 -18.30 -0.02 4.31
C ILE A 42 -16.79 0.15 4.15
N PHE A 43 -15.98 -0.73 4.75
CA PHE A 43 -14.55 -0.47 4.92
C PHE A 43 -13.76 -0.52 3.63
N LEU A 44 -14.05 -1.48 2.74
CA LEU A 44 -13.36 -1.52 1.46
C LEU A 44 -13.74 -0.33 0.57
N ASN A 45 -15.03 0.02 0.51
CA ASN A 45 -15.46 1.19 -0.24
C ASN A 45 -14.85 2.49 0.29
N LEU A 46 -14.76 2.67 1.61
CA LEU A 46 -14.07 3.84 2.19
C LEU A 46 -12.57 3.86 1.87
N ALA A 47 -11.91 2.69 1.89
CA ALA A 47 -10.51 2.56 1.51
C ALA A 47 -10.28 2.90 0.03
N ASP A 48 -11.14 2.42 -0.88
CA ASP A 48 -11.07 2.69 -2.31
C ASP A 48 -11.41 4.16 -2.63
N ALA A 49 -12.38 4.76 -1.93
CA ALA A 49 -12.68 6.19 -2.00
C ALA A 49 -11.48 7.04 -1.55
N SER A 50 -10.91 6.71 -0.39
CA SER A 50 -9.75 7.41 0.19
C SER A 50 -8.56 7.38 -0.75
N LEU A 51 -8.26 6.24 -1.35
CA LEU A 51 -7.18 6.11 -2.33
C LEU A 51 -7.35 7.08 -3.50
N ARG A 52 -8.57 7.20 -4.03
CA ARG A 52 -8.87 8.06 -5.18
C ARG A 52 -8.90 9.53 -4.82
N PHE A 53 -9.49 9.90 -3.69
CA PHE A 53 -9.46 11.28 -3.20
C PHE A 53 -8.02 11.73 -2.90
N PHE A 54 -7.22 10.86 -2.30
CA PHE A 54 -5.80 11.11 -2.08
C PHE A 54 -5.07 11.38 -3.39
N LEU A 55 -5.28 10.58 -4.43
CA LEU A 55 -4.64 10.80 -5.74
C LEU A 55 -5.01 12.15 -6.37
N GLU A 56 -6.25 12.63 -6.19
CA GLU A 56 -6.70 13.93 -6.69
C GLU A 56 -6.33 15.09 -5.73
N GLY A 57 -5.79 14.81 -4.54
CA GLY A 57 -5.49 15.83 -3.53
C GLY A 57 -6.71 16.47 -2.88
N ASN A 58 -7.84 15.75 -2.88
CA ASN A 58 -9.08 16.21 -2.27
C ASN A 58 -9.08 15.89 -0.76
N SER A 59 -8.64 16.84 0.06
CA SER A 59 -8.60 16.70 1.53
C SER A 59 -9.99 16.55 2.15
N GLU A 60 -10.96 17.35 1.69
CA GLU A 60 -12.35 17.28 2.16
C GLU A 60 -12.97 15.89 1.94
N GLY A 61 -12.76 15.30 0.76
CA GLY A 61 -13.22 13.95 0.46
C GLY A 61 -12.57 12.87 1.33
N LEU A 62 -11.30 13.06 1.71
CA LEU A 62 -10.59 12.16 2.64
C LEU A 62 -11.10 12.30 4.07
N ASP A 63 -11.35 13.52 4.53
CA ASP A 63 -11.94 13.79 5.85
C ASP A 63 -13.35 13.18 5.93
N ASP A 64 -14.15 13.31 4.88
CA ASP A 64 -15.46 12.67 4.77
C ASP A 64 -15.41 11.14 4.88
N CYS A 65 -14.40 10.52 4.25
CA CYS A 65 -14.16 9.08 4.36
C CYS A 65 -13.75 8.71 5.79
N TYR A 66 -12.88 9.50 6.42
CA TYR A 66 -12.41 9.27 7.79
C TYR A 66 -13.53 9.42 8.81
N VAL A 67 -14.36 10.46 8.72
CA VAL A 67 -15.52 10.65 9.61
C VAL A 67 -16.48 9.47 9.49
N THR A 68 -16.83 9.08 8.25
CA THR A 68 -17.72 7.92 8.02
C THR A 68 -17.10 6.61 8.57
N PHE A 69 -15.78 6.45 8.44
CA PHE A 69 -15.04 5.32 8.99
C PHE A 69 -15.12 5.26 10.52
N LEU A 70 -14.91 6.40 11.19
CA LEU A 70 -14.98 6.49 12.65
C LEU A 70 -16.40 6.21 13.16
N GLU A 71 -17.43 6.77 12.52
CA GLU A 71 -18.82 6.51 12.86
C GLU A 71 -19.15 5.02 12.77
N ALA A 72 -18.72 4.35 11.70
CA ALA A 72 -18.93 2.92 11.52
C ALA A 72 -18.16 2.09 12.55
N LEU A 73 -16.90 2.43 12.82
CA LEU A 73 -16.07 1.73 13.80
C LEU A 73 -16.66 1.84 15.21
N LEU A 74 -17.07 3.03 15.63
CA LEU A 74 -17.71 3.28 16.93
C LEU A 74 -19.02 2.50 17.05
N PHE A 75 -19.86 2.56 16.02
CA PHE A 75 -21.10 1.79 16.00
C PHE A 75 -20.86 0.28 16.17
N LEU A 76 -19.91 -0.30 15.41
CA LEU A 76 -19.60 -1.73 15.53
C LEU A 76 -19.06 -2.08 16.91
N ARG A 77 -18.29 -1.18 17.54
CA ARG A 77 -17.76 -1.37 18.89
C ARG A 77 -18.89 -1.37 19.93
N ASP A 78 -19.76 -0.36 19.88
CA ASP A 78 -20.84 -0.18 20.85
C ASP A 78 -21.87 -1.31 20.78
N GLU A 79 -22.13 -1.83 19.58
CA GLU A 79 -23.05 -2.95 19.35
C GLU A 79 -22.39 -4.33 19.54
N GLY A 80 -21.10 -4.39 19.89
CA GLY A 80 -20.38 -5.66 20.09
C GLY A 80 -20.21 -6.48 18.80
N LEU A 81 -20.18 -5.81 17.64
CA LEU A 81 -20.11 -6.43 16.30
C LEU A 81 -18.68 -6.54 15.74
N LEU A 82 -17.67 -6.14 16.50
CA LEU A 82 -16.25 -6.34 16.16
C LEU A 82 -15.85 -7.81 16.38
N VAL A 83 -16.37 -8.68 15.53
CA VAL A 83 -16.17 -10.15 15.60
C VAL A 83 -15.34 -10.65 14.42
N SER A 84 -14.63 -11.75 14.61
CA SER A 84 -13.95 -12.47 13.52
C SER A 84 -14.54 -13.87 13.40
N ILE A 85 -15.01 -14.21 12.20
CA ILE A 85 -15.64 -15.51 11.90
C ILE A 85 -15.00 -16.04 10.62
N PRO A 86 -13.89 -16.80 10.75
CA PRO A 86 -13.11 -17.28 9.61
C PRO A 86 -13.91 -18.07 8.58
N GLU A 87 -14.89 -18.86 9.02
CA GLU A 87 -15.70 -19.76 8.21
C GLU A 87 -16.52 -19.03 7.14
N VAL A 88 -16.86 -17.77 7.40
CA VAL A 88 -17.61 -16.90 6.49
C VAL A 88 -16.80 -15.67 6.06
N GLY A 89 -15.50 -15.63 6.37
CA GLY A 89 -14.58 -14.57 5.94
C GLY A 89 -14.76 -13.23 6.63
N VAL A 90 -15.43 -13.17 7.79
CA VAL A 90 -15.61 -11.92 8.55
C VAL A 90 -14.34 -11.63 9.35
N GLN A 91 -13.75 -10.44 9.14
CA GLN A 91 -12.50 -10.00 9.75
C GLN A 91 -12.66 -8.78 10.67
N LEU A 92 -13.88 -8.32 10.95
CA LEU A 92 -14.16 -7.09 11.73
C LEU A 92 -13.45 -7.04 13.08
N GLY A 93 -13.28 -8.17 13.77
CA GLY A 93 -12.57 -8.27 15.04
C GLY A 93 -11.09 -7.86 14.98
N ALA A 94 -10.47 -7.81 13.78
CA ALA A 94 -9.13 -7.26 13.62
C ALA A 94 -9.08 -5.74 13.89
N LEU A 95 -10.22 -5.04 13.87
CA LEU A 95 -10.35 -3.61 14.16
C LEU A 95 -10.48 -3.29 15.65
N SER A 96 -10.59 -4.29 16.53
CA SER A 96 -10.82 -4.08 17.96
C SER A 96 -9.71 -3.27 18.65
N ASN A 97 -8.46 -3.45 18.21
CA ASN A 97 -7.29 -2.76 18.75
C ASN A 97 -6.77 -1.65 17.82
N LEU A 98 -7.61 -1.20 16.89
CA LEU A 98 -7.24 -0.10 15.99
C LEU A 98 -7.10 1.20 16.79
N ASP A 99 -5.94 1.83 16.67
CA ASP A 99 -5.76 3.25 16.97
C ASP A 99 -6.29 4.08 15.78
N PRO A 100 -7.36 4.87 15.93
CA PRO A 100 -7.91 5.65 14.83
C PRO A 100 -6.98 6.78 14.36
N GLU A 101 -6.09 7.29 15.21
CA GLU A 101 -5.18 8.38 14.89
C GLU A 101 -3.86 7.88 14.28
N GLU A 102 -3.46 6.65 14.59
CA GLU A 102 -2.23 6.06 14.05
C GLU A 102 -2.45 4.99 12.99
N GLY A 103 -3.57 4.27 13.01
CA GLY A 103 -3.74 3.06 12.21
C GLY A 103 -2.93 1.87 12.74
N PHE A 104 -2.79 0.84 11.92
CA PHE A 104 -1.98 -0.33 12.23
C PHE A 104 -0.52 -0.18 11.79
N SER A 105 0.40 -0.59 12.66
CA SER A 105 1.77 -0.91 12.26
C SER A 105 1.83 -2.31 11.66
N LEU A 106 2.17 -2.41 10.37
CA LEU A 106 2.27 -3.68 9.65
C LEU A 106 3.73 -4.19 9.56
N ASP A 107 4.61 -3.82 10.51
CA ASP A 107 6.00 -4.27 10.53
C ASP A 107 6.10 -5.78 10.84
N ARG A 108 6.75 -6.54 9.94
CA ARG A 108 6.98 -7.98 10.09
C ARG A 108 7.83 -8.32 11.31
N ARG A 109 8.66 -7.41 11.80
CA ARG A 109 9.47 -7.63 13.03
C ARG A 109 8.61 -7.74 14.28
N LEU A 110 7.39 -7.20 14.25
CA LEU A 110 6.41 -7.30 15.32
C LEU A 110 5.42 -8.46 15.10
N SER A 111 5.50 -9.19 13.98
CA SER A 111 4.48 -10.17 13.55
C SER A 111 4.61 -11.55 14.18
N LEU A 112 4.86 -11.62 15.50
CA LEU A 112 4.51 -12.82 16.28
C LEU A 112 2.99 -13.13 16.21
N LEU A 113 2.20 -12.19 15.70
CA LEU A 113 0.74 -12.21 15.58
C LEU A 113 0.20 -12.71 14.22
N GLY A 114 1.08 -13.15 13.30
CA GLY A 114 0.69 -13.67 11.98
C GLY A 114 0.62 -12.61 10.87
N GLU A 115 0.18 -13.01 9.67
CA GLU A 115 0.08 -12.12 8.52
C GLU A 115 -1.02 -11.05 8.70
N PRO A 116 -0.76 -9.79 8.29
CA PRO A 116 -1.77 -8.74 8.27
C PRO A 116 -3.06 -9.16 7.57
N LYS A 117 -4.21 -8.84 8.18
CA LYS A 117 -5.53 -9.06 7.59
C LYS A 117 -5.86 -7.94 6.61
N GLU A 118 -6.63 -8.26 5.56
CA GLU A 118 -6.99 -7.29 4.52
C GLU A 118 -7.69 -6.06 5.10
N ILE A 119 -8.59 -6.25 6.05
CA ILE A 119 -9.32 -5.14 6.68
C ILE A 119 -8.39 -4.16 7.43
N GLN A 120 -7.25 -4.63 7.94
CA GLN A 120 -6.24 -3.75 8.57
C GLN A 120 -5.58 -2.85 7.53
N VAL A 121 -5.31 -3.38 6.34
CA VAL A 121 -4.79 -2.62 5.20
C VAL A 121 -5.82 -1.60 4.73
N TRP A 122 -7.11 -1.96 4.69
CA TRP A 122 -8.18 -1.05 4.31
C TRP A 122 -8.35 0.10 5.32
N ALA A 123 -8.30 -0.20 6.62
CA ALA A 123 -8.29 0.84 7.66
C ALA A 123 -7.08 1.78 7.50
N ASN A 124 -5.88 1.23 7.25
CA ASN A 124 -4.70 2.04 6.98
C ASN A 124 -4.85 2.94 5.76
N ARG A 125 -5.51 2.49 4.68
CA ARG A 125 -5.78 3.34 3.51
C ARG A 125 -6.61 4.57 3.88
N VAL A 126 -7.59 4.43 4.77
CA VAL A 126 -8.38 5.60 5.21
C VAL A 126 -7.53 6.52 6.09
N ILE A 127 -6.90 5.96 7.12
CA ILE A 127 -6.19 6.74 8.15
C ILE A 127 -4.90 7.34 7.60
N LYS A 128 -3.99 6.50 7.06
CA LYS A 128 -2.65 6.93 6.64
C LYS A 128 -2.67 7.87 5.44
N LEU A 129 -3.64 7.74 4.52
CA LEU A 129 -3.75 8.66 3.39
C LEU A 129 -4.24 10.05 3.82
N ARG A 130 -5.16 10.10 4.79
CA ARG A 130 -5.55 11.36 5.43
C ARG A 130 -4.34 12.01 6.14
N LYS A 131 -3.61 11.24 6.95
CA LYS A 131 -2.39 11.71 7.63
C LYS A 131 -1.33 12.23 6.64
N ALA A 132 -1.14 11.53 5.52
CA ALA A 132 -0.18 11.93 4.50
C ALA A 132 -0.46 13.34 3.95
N LEU A 133 -1.73 13.72 3.73
CA LEU A 133 -2.06 15.09 3.32
C LEU A 133 -1.88 16.13 4.42
N ASN A 134 -1.88 15.70 5.68
CA ASN A 134 -1.64 16.55 6.84
C ASN A 134 -0.15 16.57 7.26
N GLY A 135 0.76 16.08 6.41
CA GLY A 135 2.20 16.13 6.65
C GLY A 135 2.80 14.95 7.40
N GLU A 136 2.02 13.89 7.66
CA GLU A 136 2.47 12.68 8.34
C GLU A 136 2.36 11.43 7.45
N PRO A 137 3.13 11.33 6.35
CA PRO A 137 3.06 10.20 5.44
C PRO A 137 3.57 8.89 6.06
N PRO A 138 2.98 7.73 5.69
CA PRO A 138 3.49 6.43 6.10
C PRO A 138 4.91 6.21 5.57
N ARG A 139 5.76 5.55 6.36
CA ARG A 139 7.17 5.31 5.99
C ARG A 139 7.32 4.26 4.90
N GLU A 140 6.46 3.24 4.92
CA GLU A 140 6.49 2.11 3.98
C GLU A 140 5.13 1.99 3.26
N PRO A 141 4.77 2.94 2.37
CA PRO A 141 3.44 3.03 1.77
C PRO A 141 3.03 1.77 1.00
N LEU A 142 3.96 1.12 0.28
CA LEU A 142 3.67 -0.13 -0.43
C LEU A 142 3.22 -1.25 0.53
N ARG A 143 3.78 -1.29 1.74
CA ARG A 143 3.38 -2.26 2.76
C ARG A 143 2.09 -1.82 3.44
N GLU A 144 2.07 -0.60 3.99
CA GLU A 144 0.98 -0.11 4.83
C GLU A 144 -0.34 0.04 4.06
N LEU A 145 -0.27 0.32 2.77
CA LEU A 145 -1.44 0.54 1.91
C LEU A 145 -1.70 -0.64 0.95
N GLY A 146 -0.66 -1.40 0.60
CA GLY A 146 -0.71 -2.37 -0.49
C GLY A 146 -0.59 -3.83 -0.10
N TYR A 147 -0.34 -4.17 1.18
CA TYR A 147 -0.16 -5.55 1.60
C TYR A 147 -1.32 -6.45 1.13
N GLY A 148 -0.98 -7.61 0.58
CA GLY A 148 -1.95 -8.59 0.06
C GLY A 148 -2.62 -8.22 -1.27
N THR A 149 -2.37 -7.03 -1.84
CA THR A 149 -2.95 -6.67 -3.14
C THR A 149 -2.12 -7.27 -4.27
N SER A 150 -2.75 -8.08 -5.12
CA SER A 150 -2.06 -8.73 -6.25
C SER A 150 -1.85 -7.78 -7.44
N GLU A 151 -0.88 -8.08 -8.29
CA GLU A 151 -0.63 -7.33 -9.53
C GLU A 151 -1.84 -7.35 -10.50
N GLY A 152 -2.68 -8.39 -10.44
CA GLY A 152 -3.89 -8.52 -11.25
C GLY A 152 -5.09 -7.73 -10.72
N ASP A 153 -4.97 -7.11 -9.54
CA ASP A 153 -6.03 -6.30 -8.95
C ASP A 153 -6.10 -4.93 -9.63
N ARG A 154 -7.31 -4.52 -10.03
CA ARG A 154 -7.58 -3.20 -10.63
C ARG A 154 -7.11 -2.01 -9.78
N ARG A 155 -6.95 -2.21 -8.46
CA ARG A 155 -6.49 -1.19 -7.51
C ARG A 155 -4.97 -1.09 -7.46
N PHE A 156 -4.25 -2.14 -7.87
CA PHE A 156 -2.80 -2.18 -7.77
C PHE A 156 -2.10 -1.01 -8.48
N PRO A 157 -2.48 -0.61 -9.72
CA PRO A 157 -1.92 0.59 -10.34
C PRO A 157 -2.23 1.89 -9.57
N LEU A 158 -3.40 2.00 -8.93
CA LEU A 158 -3.77 3.16 -8.13
C LEU A 158 -2.93 3.23 -6.84
N LEU A 159 -2.64 2.08 -6.22
CA LEU A 159 -1.77 1.98 -5.06
C LEU A 159 -0.35 2.41 -5.37
N LEU A 160 0.21 2.00 -6.53
CA LEU A 160 1.55 2.44 -6.93
C LEU A 160 1.60 3.97 -7.14
N LYS A 161 0.59 4.53 -7.79
CA LYS A 161 0.47 5.99 -7.94
C LYS A 161 0.39 6.71 -6.59
N ALA A 162 -0.32 6.15 -5.62
CA ALA A 162 -0.43 6.73 -4.29
C ALA A 162 0.89 6.63 -3.53
N ALA A 163 1.56 5.48 -3.60
CA ALA A 163 2.89 5.29 -3.01
C ALA A 163 3.91 6.27 -3.61
N ARG A 164 3.90 6.46 -4.93
CA ARG A 164 4.71 7.49 -5.61
C ARG A 164 4.46 8.88 -5.05
N ARG A 165 3.20 9.29 -5.00
CA ARG A 165 2.81 10.60 -4.47
C ARG A 165 3.27 10.78 -3.01
N ILE A 166 3.20 9.73 -2.19
CA ILE A 166 3.73 9.74 -0.81
C ILE A 166 5.25 9.93 -0.80
N TYR A 167 5.96 9.21 -1.67
CA TYR A 167 7.41 9.33 -1.80
C TYR A 167 7.87 10.68 -2.35
N GLU A 168 7.04 11.38 -3.14
CA GLU A 168 7.28 12.76 -3.54
C GLU A 168 7.16 13.73 -2.36
N MET A 169 6.28 13.45 -1.39
CA MET A 169 6.15 14.24 -0.15
C MET A 169 7.23 13.92 0.87
N ASN A 170 7.65 12.65 0.94
CA ASN A 170 8.64 12.15 1.89
C ASN A 170 9.60 11.19 1.17
N PRO A 171 10.76 11.70 0.69
CA PRO A 171 11.71 10.94 -0.11
C PRO A 171 12.05 9.56 0.49
N PRO A 172 11.90 8.48 -0.29
CA PRO A 172 12.24 7.12 0.11
C PRO A 172 13.75 6.89 0.12
N GLY A 173 14.20 5.77 0.69
CA GLY A 173 15.53 5.28 0.38
C GLY A 173 15.62 4.72 -1.04
N ILE A 174 16.85 4.56 -1.55
CA ILE A 174 17.08 4.02 -2.90
C ILE A 174 16.44 2.64 -3.11
N GLU A 175 16.38 1.81 -2.06
CA GLU A 175 15.82 0.46 -2.13
C GLU A 175 14.31 0.48 -2.25
N GLU A 176 13.62 1.25 -1.39
CA GLU A 176 12.16 1.37 -1.47
C GLU A 176 11.72 2.03 -2.78
N PHE A 177 12.50 3.00 -3.29
CA PHE A 177 12.20 3.63 -4.57
C PHE A 177 12.43 2.69 -5.75
N SER A 178 13.53 1.93 -5.76
CA SER A 178 13.80 0.95 -6.81
C SER A 178 12.72 -0.14 -6.88
N THR A 179 12.16 -0.52 -5.73
CA THR A 179 11.03 -1.46 -5.65
C THR A 179 9.79 -0.88 -6.33
N LEU A 180 9.47 0.39 -6.05
CA LEU A 180 8.35 1.07 -6.71
C LEU A 180 8.57 1.16 -8.23
N LEU A 181 9.76 1.59 -8.67
CA LEU A 181 10.12 1.68 -10.08
C LEU A 181 9.97 0.33 -10.81
N TYR A 182 10.45 -0.74 -10.19
CA TYR A 182 10.33 -2.09 -10.73
C TYR A 182 8.86 -2.49 -10.93
N LEU A 183 8.02 -2.27 -9.92
CA LEU A 183 6.58 -2.59 -9.99
C LEU A 183 5.87 -1.75 -11.05
N GLU A 184 6.13 -0.45 -11.09
CA GLU A 184 5.52 0.46 -12.07
C GLU A 184 5.91 0.06 -13.51
N MET A 185 7.20 -0.20 -13.75
CA MET A 185 7.68 -0.61 -15.08
C MET A 185 7.10 -1.96 -15.51
N ARG A 186 6.96 -2.93 -14.58
CA ARG A 186 6.35 -4.23 -14.88
C ARG A 186 4.87 -4.14 -15.24
N LEU A 187 4.13 -3.21 -14.63
CA LEU A 187 2.75 -2.90 -15.02
C LEU A 187 2.65 -2.08 -16.31
N GLY A 188 3.78 -1.75 -16.94
CA GLY A 188 3.82 -0.94 -18.14
C GLY A 188 3.58 0.55 -17.90
N LEU A 189 3.57 1.01 -16.64
CA LEU A 189 3.52 2.44 -16.32
C LEU A 189 4.81 3.14 -16.80
N GLU A 190 4.76 4.47 -16.87
CA GLU A 190 5.88 5.33 -17.25
C GLU A 190 6.36 6.12 -16.03
N PRO A 191 7.15 5.51 -15.13
CA PRO A 191 7.65 6.22 -13.96
C PRO A 191 8.66 7.30 -14.33
N THR A 192 8.91 8.19 -13.37
CA THR A 192 9.97 9.20 -13.41
C THR A 192 10.86 9.06 -12.17
N SER A 193 12.08 9.57 -12.23
CA SER A 193 12.96 9.66 -11.06
C SER A 193 12.43 10.69 -10.05
N ILE A 194 12.56 10.40 -8.77
CA ILE A 194 12.33 11.35 -7.67
C ILE A 194 13.57 11.40 -6.77
N LEU A 195 13.59 12.36 -5.85
CA LEU A 195 14.64 12.45 -4.83
C LEU A 195 14.61 11.22 -3.91
N CYS A 196 15.79 10.70 -3.56
CA CYS A 196 15.94 9.67 -2.54
C CYS A 196 16.58 10.30 -1.29
N ARG A 197 16.15 9.91 -0.09
CA ARG A 197 16.67 10.47 1.17
C ARG A 197 18.13 10.10 1.46
N ASP A 198 18.57 8.95 0.95
CA ASP A 198 19.91 8.39 1.19
C ASP A 198 20.75 8.30 -0.09
N GLY A 199 20.35 9.01 -1.15
CA GLY A 199 21.12 9.03 -2.38
C GLY A 199 20.39 9.69 -3.54
N ARG A 200 20.77 9.32 -4.75
CA ARG A 200 20.19 9.86 -5.99
C ARG A 200 19.60 8.75 -6.84
N CYS A 201 18.60 9.08 -7.65
CA CYS A 201 18.14 8.18 -8.69
C CYS A 201 18.03 8.92 -10.02
N GLU A 202 18.67 8.40 -11.06
CA GLU A 202 18.75 8.98 -12.39
C GLU A 202 18.14 8.04 -13.44
N GLU A 203 17.50 8.62 -14.46
CA GLU A 203 17.01 7.86 -15.59
C GLU A 203 18.16 7.50 -16.55
N ILE A 204 18.17 6.26 -17.04
CA ILE A 204 19.17 5.74 -17.97
C ILE A 204 18.50 5.24 -19.25
N SER A 205 19.09 5.58 -20.40
CA SER A 205 18.60 5.20 -21.73
C SER A 205 19.28 3.94 -22.28
N LYS A 206 20.26 3.40 -21.56
CA LYS A 206 20.98 2.17 -21.87
C LYS A 206 21.35 1.47 -20.58
N LEU A 207 21.37 0.14 -20.61
CA LEU A 207 21.83 -0.65 -19.48
C LEU A 207 23.31 -0.35 -19.25
N VAL A 208 23.64 0.06 -18.04
CA VAL A 208 25.03 0.29 -17.60
C VAL A 208 25.78 -1.04 -17.52
N ASP A 209 27.10 -0.99 -17.43
CA ASP A 209 27.89 -2.17 -17.10
C ASP A 209 27.47 -2.72 -15.72
N VAL A 210 27.01 -3.97 -15.70
CA VAL A 210 26.47 -4.67 -14.53
C VAL A 210 27.32 -5.88 -14.13
N ASP A 211 28.56 -5.99 -14.62
CA ASP A 211 29.43 -7.15 -14.36
C ASP A 211 29.67 -7.41 -12.86
N ASN A 212 29.67 -6.36 -12.04
CA ASN A 212 29.85 -6.44 -10.58
C ASN A 212 28.53 -6.41 -9.80
N PHE A 213 27.39 -6.65 -10.45
CA PHE A 213 26.07 -6.64 -9.82
C PHE A 213 25.51 -8.06 -9.69
N GLU A 214 24.68 -8.26 -8.66
CA GLU A 214 23.81 -9.41 -8.56
C GLU A 214 22.48 -9.12 -9.23
N LYS A 215 22.07 -10.00 -10.15
CA LYS A 215 20.75 -9.93 -10.77
C LYS A 215 19.70 -10.53 -9.84
N VAL A 216 18.82 -9.70 -9.30
CA VAL A 216 17.80 -10.09 -8.30
C VAL A 216 16.45 -10.40 -8.93
N ALA A 217 16.13 -9.76 -10.06
CA ALA A 217 14.94 -10.06 -10.86
C ALA A 217 15.27 -10.10 -12.35
N SER A 218 14.61 -11.00 -13.09
CA SER A 218 14.80 -11.21 -14.52
C SER A 218 13.47 -11.31 -15.25
N GLY A 219 13.39 -10.73 -16.46
CA GLY A 219 12.19 -10.79 -17.31
C GLY A 219 12.07 -9.55 -18.21
N ASP A 220 10.87 -9.02 -18.33
CA ASP A 220 10.60 -7.77 -19.08
C ASP A 220 11.26 -6.53 -18.43
N VAL A 221 11.47 -6.61 -17.12
CA VAL A 221 12.20 -5.64 -16.32
C VAL A 221 13.22 -6.41 -15.47
N ASP A 222 14.49 -6.08 -15.66
CA ASP A 222 15.58 -6.64 -14.87
C ASP A 222 15.88 -5.72 -13.68
N VAL A 223 16.33 -6.31 -12.57
CA VAL A 223 16.82 -5.57 -11.41
C VAL A 223 18.19 -6.10 -10.99
N TYR A 224 19.15 -5.19 -10.85
CA TYR A 224 20.54 -5.48 -10.51
C TYR A 224 20.93 -4.72 -9.23
N TYR A 225 21.55 -5.41 -8.28
CA TYR A 225 22.01 -4.85 -7.01
C TYR A 225 23.54 -4.92 -6.93
N ARG A 226 24.18 -3.82 -6.53
CA ARG A 226 25.58 -3.79 -6.13
C ARG A 226 25.66 -3.51 -4.64
N PHE A 227 26.46 -4.30 -3.93
CA PHE A 227 26.62 -4.23 -2.47
C PHE A 227 27.99 -3.68 -2.09
N SER A 228 28.09 -2.90 -1.00
CA SER A 228 29.38 -2.37 -0.50
C SER A 228 30.28 -3.46 0.08
N SER A 229 29.68 -4.43 0.76
CA SER A 229 30.35 -5.57 1.39
C SER A 229 29.36 -6.73 1.42
N GLY A 230 29.32 -7.51 0.34
CA GLY A 230 28.45 -8.66 0.21
C GLY A 230 29.07 -9.91 0.84
N LYS A 231 28.39 -10.54 1.80
CA LYS A 231 28.70 -11.92 2.18
C LYS A 231 27.88 -12.84 1.28
N ARG A 232 28.55 -13.60 0.42
CA ARG A 232 27.89 -14.63 -0.37
C ARG A 232 27.49 -15.79 0.54
N VAL A 233 26.20 -16.06 0.64
CA VAL A 233 25.65 -17.21 1.35
C VAL A 233 25.20 -18.23 0.34
N THR A 234 25.84 -19.41 0.36
CA THR A 234 25.52 -20.54 -0.50
C THR A 234 24.72 -21.58 0.27
N SER A 235 23.64 -22.07 -0.32
CA SER A 235 22.81 -23.15 0.18
C SER A 235 22.56 -24.19 -0.91
N ARG A 236 21.93 -25.31 -0.55
CA ARG A 236 21.50 -26.33 -1.54
C ARG A 236 20.45 -25.82 -2.53
N TRP A 237 19.82 -24.68 -2.24
CA TRP A 237 18.79 -24.06 -3.05
C TRP A 237 19.28 -22.87 -3.88
N GLY A 238 20.59 -22.55 -3.81
CA GLY A 238 21.20 -21.44 -4.55
C GLY A 238 22.10 -20.58 -3.67
N SER A 239 22.63 -19.51 -4.27
CA SER A 239 23.47 -18.53 -3.59
C SER A 239 22.84 -17.15 -3.63
N VAL A 240 22.94 -16.40 -2.53
CA VAL A 240 22.49 -14.99 -2.43
C VAL A 240 23.63 -14.16 -1.83
N ASN A 241 23.87 -12.94 -2.30
CA ASN A 241 24.72 -12.03 -1.53
C ASN A 241 23.88 -11.26 -0.52
N LEU A 242 24.34 -11.27 0.73
CA LEU A 242 23.78 -10.47 1.80
C LEU A 242 24.68 -9.24 2.00
N GLY A 243 24.10 -8.05 1.97
CA GLY A 243 24.81 -6.81 2.22
C GLY A 243 23.89 -5.60 2.10
N THR A 244 24.42 -4.42 2.37
CA THR A 244 23.69 -3.17 2.14
C THR A 244 23.82 -2.79 0.66
N PRO A 245 22.71 -2.66 -0.09
CA PRO A 245 22.77 -2.18 -1.45
C PRO A 245 23.29 -0.74 -1.47
N VAL A 246 24.28 -0.50 -2.32
CA VAL A 246 24.83 0.85 -2.58
C VAL A 246 24.44 1.37 -3.95
N GLU A 247 24.01 0.49 -4.84
CA GLU A 247 23.51 0.86 -6.16
C GLU A 247 22.52 -0.18 -6.67
N ILE A 248 21.42 0.29 -7.22
CA ILE A 248 20.34 -0.54 -7.76
C ILE A 248 19.99 -0.03 -9.15
N VAL A 249 19.98 -0.93 -10.12
CA VAL A 249 19.60 -0.63 -11.51
C VAL A 249 18.32 -1.40 -11.84
N VAL A 250 17.28 -0.66 -12.23
CA VAL A 250 16.00 -1.21 -12.71
C VAL A 250 15.89 -0.90 -14.20
N PHE A 251 15.85 -1.90 -15.08
CA PHE A 251 15.92 -1.66 -16.52
C PHE A 251 14.94 -2.51 -17.32
N SER A 252 14.16 -1.89 -18.21
CA SER A 252 13.33 -2.60 -19.18
C SER A 252 14.06 -2.73 -20.50
N ARG A 253 14.40 -3.96 -20.89
CA ARG A 253 14.99 -4.26 -22.20
C ARG A 253 14.03 -3.92 -23.33
N ARG A 254 12.73 -4.17 -23.12
CA ARG A 254 11.69 -3.91 -24.12
C ARG A 254 11.51 -2.42 -24.40
N LYS A 255 11.56 -1.57 -23.37
CA LYS A 255 11.43 -0.10 -23.53
C LYS A 255 12.77 0.60 -23.76
N ASN A 256 13.90 -0.10 -23.64
CA ASN A 256 15.25 0.45 -23.66
C ASN A 256 15.40 1.69 -22.73
N ARG A 257 14.88 1.56 -21.51
CA ARG A 257 14.80 2.61 -20.50
C ARG A 257 14.92 1.99 -19.12
N GLY A 258 15.54 2.70 -18.19
CA GLY A 258 15.63 2.27 -16.80
C GLY A 258 16.01 3.40 -15.86
N PHE A 259 16.34 3.01 -14.63
CA PHE A 259 16.71 3.89 -13.56
C PHE A 259 17.91 3.31 -12.82
N ARG A 260 18.79 4.21 -12.41
CA ARG A 260 19.97 3.91 -11.63
C ARG A 260 19.89 4.69 -10.33
N CYS A 261 19.65 3.99 -9.23
CA CYS A 261 19.62 4.59 -7.91
C CYS A 261 20.93 4.27 -7.18
N VAL A 262 21.64 5.30 -6.71
CA VAL A 262 22.97 5.23 -6.09
C VAL A 262 22.90 5.83 -4.70
N LYS A 263 23.37 5.11 -3.70
CA LYS A 263 23.50 5.60 -2.34
C LYS A 263 24.63 6.63 -2.27
N GLU A 264 24.37 7.80 -1.70
CA GLU A 264 25.41 8.81 -1.49
C GLU A 264 26.01 8.64 -0.08
N ALA A 265 27.31 8.89 0.05
CA ALA A 265 27.95 8.86 1.36
C ALA A 265 27.40 10.02 2.20
N VAL A 266 26.86 9.70 3.38
CA VAL A 266 26.48 10.69 4.40
C VAL A 266 27.73 11.19 5.11
#